data_AF-A0A7C2LZ29-F1
#
_entry.id   AF-A0A7C2LZ29-F1
#
_cell.length_a   1.000
_cell.length_b   1.000
_cell.length_c   1.000
_cell.angle_alpha   90.00
_cell.angle_beta   90.00
_cell.angle_gamma   90.00
#
_symmetry.space_group_name_H-M   'P 1'
#
loop_
_entity.id
_entity.type
_entity.pdbx_description
1 polymer ?
#
loop_
_entity_poly.entity_id
_entity_poly.type
_entity_poly.pdbx_seq_one_letter_code
_entity_poly.pdbx_strand_id
1 'polypeptide(L)'
;MESIAQLRKMLERFYRGETTLEEEKQLHEYFASTKVPEEFIPDKELFRTFQSGDDAVSVPGDLDQKIIASIDQAERRAVRTRRISVFSLSGLAAGLLILIAVYLFFIRQDDSHSFLAANEWSDTYEDPVEAYEEARNAMMYVSEKLNDGTEELRHIRQVQKSAEPLQQLSKINKGTKELSLLGQLQRVREIDRQ
;
A
#
# COMPACT_ATOMS: atom_id res chain seq x y z
N MET A 1 22.01 -24.62 28.84
CA MET A 1 20.80 -23.76 28.91
C MET A 1 20.77 -22.73 27.79
N GLU A 2 21.91 -22.24 27.29
CA GLU A 2 21.94 -21.23 26.19
C GLU A 2 21.33 -21.71 24.86
N SER A 3 21.37 -23.01 24.55
CA SER A 3 20.83 -23.55 23.30
C SER A 3 19.30 -23.49 23.18
N ILE A 4 18.57 -23.61 24.29
CA ILE A 4 17.09 -23.64 24.28
C ILE A 4 16.51 -22.24 24.03
N ALA A 5 17.09 -21.22 24.65
CA ALA A 5 16.66 -19.83 24.45
C ALA A 5 16.91 -19.36 23.00
N GLN A 6 18.02 -19.78 22.41
CA GLN A 6 18.34 -19.53 21.01
C GLN A 6 17.36 -20.25 20.07
N LEU A 7 17.04 -21.52 20.34
CA LEU A 7 16.04 -22.28 19.58
C LEU A 7 14.66 -21.61 19.63
N ARG A 8 14.21 -21.18 20.82
CA ARG A 8 12.94 -20.47 20.98
C ARG A 8 12.90 -19.18 20.17
N LYS A 9 13.98 -18.40 20.19
CA LYS A 9 14.08 -17.16 19.39
C LYS A 9 14.06 -17.46 17.89
N MET A 10 14.67 -18.56 17.47
CA MET A 10 14.68 -18.98 16.06
C MET A 10 13.29 -19.46 15.61
N LEU A 11 12.58 -20.22 16.43
CA LEU A 11 11.18 -20.61 16.21
C LEU A 11 10.25 -19.39 16.13
N GLU A 12 10.41 -18.41 17.01
CA GLU A 12 9.60 -17.19 16.97
C GLU A 12 9.81 -16.43 15.64
N ARG A 13 11.06 -16.34 15.17
CA ARG A 13 11.37 -15.76 13.86
C ARG A 13 10.81 -16.59 12.71
N PHE A 14 10.84 -17.92 12.81
CA PHE A 14 10.25 -18.81 11.82
C PHE A 14 8.76 -18.57 11.66
N TYR A 15 8.03 -18.47 12.78
CA TYR A 15 6.60 -18.16 12.77
C TYR A 15 6.26 -16.76 12.26
N ARG A 16 7.22 -15.83 12.30
CA ARG A 16 7.11 -14.51 11.69
C ARG A 16 7.54 -14.46 10.22
N GLY A 17 8.12 -15.55 9.68
CA GLY A 17 8.69 -15.57 8.33
C GLY A 17 9.99 -14.76 8.19
N GLU A 18 10.75 -14.61 9.27
CA GLU A 18 11.99 -13.81 9.33
C GLU A 18 13.27 -14.67 9.36
N THR A 19 13.16 -15.98 9.12
CA THR A 19 14.29 -16.92 9.08
C THR A 19 14.95 -16.98 7.71
N THR A 20 16.23 -17.37 7.69
CA THR A 20 16.94 -17.71 6.45
C THR A 20 16.83 -19.21 6.16
N LEU A 21 17.09 -19.61 4.90
CA LEU A 21 17.09 -21.03 4.49
C LEU A 21 18.06 -21.90 5.31
N GLU A 22 19.18 -21.32 5.74
CA GLU A 22 20.16 -22.01 6.57
C GLU A 22 19.62 -22.28 7.99
N GLU A 23 18.95 -21.29 8.59
CA GLU A 23 18.31 -21.40 9.90
C GLU A 23 17.14 -22.40 9.86
N GLU A 24 16.35 -22.40 8.79
CA GLU A 24 15.26 -23.36 8.58
C GLU A 24 15.78 -24.79 8.46
N LYS A 25 16.84 -25.01 7.69
CA LYS A 25 17.48 -26.33 7.59
C LYS A 25 17.94 -26.84 8.96
N GLN A 26 18.49 -25.96 9.81
CA GLN A 26 18.87 -26.30 11.18
C GLN A 26 17.65 -26.65 12.04
N LEU A 27 16.53 -25.94 11.92
CA LEU A 27 15.28 -26.29 12.61
C LEU A 27 14.77 -27.67 12.17
N HIS A 28 14.76 -27.94 10.86
CA HIS A 28 14.35 -29.23 10.32
C HIS A 28 15.23 -30.38 10.84
N GLU A 29 16.55 -30.22 10.87
CA GLU A 29 17.48 -31.23 11.38
C GLU A 29 17.34 -31.43 12.89
N TYR A 30 17.14 -30.35 13.65
CA TYR A 30 16.91 -30.41 15.09
C TYR A 30 15.64 -31.20 15.44
N PHE A 31 14.51 -30.90 14.76
CA PHE A 31 13.23 -31.56 15.00
C PHE A 31 13.12 -32.97 14.39
N ALA A 32 14.00 -33.32 13.44
CA ALA A 32 14.15 -34.70 12.98
C ALA A 32 14.71 -35.63 14.09
N SER A 33 15.44 -35.07 15.07
CA SER A 33 16.06 -35.86 16.14
C SER A 33 15.06 -36.41 17.18
N THR A 34 15.39 -37.54 17.81
CA THR A 34 14.49 -38.24 18.73
C THR A 34 14.32 -37.52 20.09
N LYS A 35 15.26 -36.68 20.51
CA LYS A 35 15.26 -36.04 21.84
C LYS A 35 14.99 -34.54 21.74
N VAL A 36 13.73 -34.16 21.83
CA VAL A 36 13.27 -32.76 21.87
C VAL A 36 12.63 -32.49 23.25
N PRO A 37 12.89 -31.34 23.89
CA PRO A 37 12.24 -30.96 25.14
C PRO A 37 10.71 -30.95 25.04
N GLU A 38 10.03 -31.21 26.17
CA GLU A 38 8.56 -31.37 26.22
C GLU A 38 7.79 -30.15 25.69
N GLU A 39 8.36 -28.95 25.86
CA GLU A 39 7.79 -27.68 25.37
C GLU A 39 7.75 -27.55 23.84
N PHE A 40 8.59 -28.29 23.11
CA PHE A 40 8.66 -28.24 21.64
C PHE A 40 8.13 -29.51 20.95
N ILE A 41 7.43 -30.37 21.68
CA ILE A 41 6.71 -31.52 21.08
C ILE A 41 5.70 -31.07 20.02
N PRO A 42 4.91 -29.98 20.21
CA PRO A 42 3.99 -29.50 19.18
C PRO A 42 4.72 -29.05 17.92
N ASP A 43 5.84 -28.32 18.08
CA ASP A 43 6.66 -27.85 16.95
C ASP A 43 7.25 -29.05 16.17
N LYS A 44 7.69 -30.09 16.87
CA LYS A 44 8.19 -31.32 16.24
C LYS A 44 7.16 -31.97 15.30
N GLU A 45 5.91 -32.07 15.74
CA GLU A 45 4.83 -32.64 14.93
C GLU A 45 4.54 -31.79 13.68
N LEU A 46 4.63 -30.47 13.81
CA LEU A 46 4.52 -29.53 12.69
C LEU A 46 5.64 -29.76 11.66
N PHE A 47 6.90 -29.78 12.10
CA PHE A 47 8.05 -30.00 11.22
C PHE A 47 8.05 -31.40 10.57
N ARG A 48 7.51 -32.43 11.23
CA ARG A 48 7.30 -33.77 10.64
C ARG A 48 6.32 -33.73 9.47
N THR A 49 5.27 -32.91 9.58
CA THR A 49 4.28 -32.75 8.51
C THR A 49 4.92 -32.09 7.28
N PHE A 50 5.83 -31.15 7.48
CA PHE A 50 6.57 -30.52 6.37
C PHE A 50 7.52 -31.49 5.68
N GLN A 51 8.25 -32.34 6.42
CA GLN A 51 9.10 -33.38 5.81
C GLN A 51 8.32 -34.42 5.01
N SER A 52 7.09 -34.72 5.43
CA SER A 52 6.21 -35.64 4.72
C SER A 52 5.66 -35.05 3.41
N GLY A 53 5.86 -33.74 3.18
CA GLY A 53 5.40 -33.00 2.00
C GLY A 53 6.42 -32.86 0.87
N ASP A 54 7.63 -33.42 1.02
CA ASP A 54 8.64 -33.46 -0.05
C ASP A 54 8.25 -34.39 -1.21
N ASP A 55 7.29 -35.30 -0.98
CA ASP A 55 6.60 -35.99 -2.06
C ASP A 55 5.73 -34.97 -2.76
N ALA A 56 6.24 -34.45 -3.90
CA ALA A 56 5.57 -33.50 -4.77
C ALA A 56 4.09 -33.86 -4.93
N VAL A 57 3.24 -33.20 -4.14
CA VAL A 57 1.80 -33.40 -4.19
C VAL A 57 1.40 -33.05 -5.62
N SER A 58 0.97 -34.06 -6.37
CA SER A 58 0.64 -33.91 -7.79
C SER A 58 -0.48 -32.87 -7.91
N VAL A 59 -0.12 -31.64 -8.27
CA VAL A 59 -1.08 -30.58 -8.54
C VAL A 59 -1.87 -31.00 -9.79
N PRO A 60 -3.21 -31.11 -9.71
CA PRO A 60 -4.02 -31.42 -10.87
C PRO A 60 -3.83 -30.32 -11.93
N GLY A 61 -3.55 -30.70 -13.19
CA GLY A 61 -3.28 -29.73 -14.27
C GLY A 61 -4.43 -28.75 -14.57
N ASP A 62 -5.65 -29.10 -14.17
CA ASP A 62 -6.85 -28.26 -14.34
C ASP A 62 -7.14 -27.32 -13.16
N LEU A 63 -6.29 -27.32 -12.12
CA LEU A 63 -6.52 -26.52 -10.91
C LEU A 63 -6.56 -25.02 -11.24
N ASP A 64 -5.62 -24.55 -12.06
CA ASP A 64 -5.52 -23.14 -12.45
C ASP A 64 -6.80 -22.68 -13.18
N GLN A 65 -7.29 -23.50 -14.11
CA GLN A 65 -8.52 -23.22 -14.85
C GLN A 65 -9.74 -23.17 -13.93
N LYS A 66 -9.83 -24.08 -12.95
CA LYS A 66 -10.92 -24.09 -11.96
C LYS A 66 -10.88 -22.86 -11.05
N ILE A 67 -9.69 -22.45 -10.61
CA ILE A 67 -9.51 -21.24 -9.80
C ILE A 67 -9.99 -20.01 -10.60
N ILE A 68 -9.50 -19.83 -11.83
CA ILE A 68 -9.90 -18.71 -12.69
C ILE A 68 -11.42 -18.72 -12.93
N ALA A 69 -11.99 -19.88 -13.26
CA ALA A 69 -13.43 -20.02 -13.45
C ALA A 69 -14.24 -19.67 -12.20
N SER A 70 -13.75 -20.02 -11.00
CA SER A 70 -14.41 -19.68 -9.73
C SER A 70 -14.37 -18.18 -9.43
N ILE A 71 -13.27 -17.50 -9.78
CA ILE A 71 -13.11 -16.05 -9.60
C ILE A 71 -14.08 -15.32 -10.53
N ASP A 72 -14.10 -15.70 -11.81
CA ASP A 72 -15.02 -15.14 -12.80
C ASP A 72 -16.48 -15.34 -12.41
N GLN A 73 -16.84 -16.51 -11.86
CA GLN A 73 -18.20 -16.80 -11.42
C GLN A 73 -18.61 -15.93 -10.22
N ALA A 74 -17.70 -15.72 -9.26
CA ALA A 74 -17.95 -14.87 -8.10
C ALA A 74 -18.16 -13.41 -8.51
N GLU A 75 -17.31 -12.89 -9.41
CA GLU A 75 -17.43 -11.54 -9.95
C GLU A 75 -18.75 -11.33 -10.70
N ARG A 76 -19.11 -12.27 -11.60
CA ARG A 76 -20.36 -12.21 -12.36
C ARG A 76 -21.59 -12.23 -11.45
N ARG A 77 -21.58 -13.02 -10.38
CA ARG A 77 -22.67 -13.05 -9.38
C ARG A 77 -22.81 -11.70 -8.67
N ALA A 78 -21.72 -11.10 -8.22
CA ALA A 78 -21.73 -9.82 -7.52
C ALA A 78 -22.24 -8.67 -8.42
N VAL A 79 -21.81 -8.62 -9.68
CA VAL A 79 -22.28 -7.61 -10.64
C VAL A 79 -23.76 -7.79 -10.96
N ARG A 80 -24.22 -9.03 -11.13
CA ARG A 80 -25.61 -9.35 -11.45
C ARG A 80 -26.56 -8.99 -10.31
N THR A 81 -26.22 -9.33 -9.06
CA THR A 81 -27.06 -8.97 -7.90
C THR A 81 -27.14 -7.45 -7.71
N ARG A 82 -26.01 -6.74 -7.87
CA ARG A 82 -25.98 -5.27 -7.82
C ARG A 82 -26.89 -4.66 -8.89
N ARG A 83 -26.79 -5.09 -10.16
CA ARG A 83 -27.65 -4.57 -11.24
C ARG A 83 -29.14 -4.83 -11.00
N ILE A 84 -29.52 -6.05 -10.57
CA ILE A 84 -30.93 -6.37 -10.33
C ILE A 84 -31.52 -5.50 -9.21
N SER A 85 -30.75 -5.20 -8.16
CA SER A 85 -31.19 -4.34 -7.05
C SER A 85 -31.40 -2.88 -7.45
N VAL A 86 -30.55 -2.28 -8.29
CA VAL A 86 -30.78 -0.91 -8.79
C VAL A 86 -31.94 -0.84 -9.77
N PHE A 87 -32.09 -1.84 -10.66
CA PHE A 87 -33.21 -1.88 -11.60
C PHE A 87 -34.56 -2.12 -10.90
N SER A 88 -34.62 -2.93 -9.84
CA SER A 88 -35.88 -3.15 -9.10
C SER A 88 -36.33 -1.90 -8.33
N LEU A 89 -35.40 -1.11 -7.79
CA LEU A 89 -35.72 0.19 -7.16
C LEU A 89 -36.02 1.30 -8.19
N SER A 90 -35.49 1.18 -9.42
CA SER A 90 -35.69 2.20 -10.46
C SER A 90 -37.15 2.37 -10.89
N GLY A 91 -37.95 1.30 -10.86
CA GLY A 91 -39.38 1.37 -11.21
C GLY A 91 -40.19 2.20 -10.21
N LEU A 92 -39.86 2.11 -8.92
CA LEU A 92 -40.52 2.85 -7.85
C LEU A 92 -40.14 4.34 -7.91
N ALA A 93 -38.85 4.64 -8.15
CA ALA A 93 -38.37 6.00 -8.37
C ALA A 93 -39.00 6.63 -9.63
N ALA A 94 -39.07 5.89 -10.75
CA ALA A 94 -39.71 6.37 -11.98
C ALA A 94 -41.20 6.68 -11.78
N GLY A 95 -41.92 5.82 -11.05
CA GLY A 95 -43.33 6.07 -10.70
C GLY A 95 -43.51 7.33 -9.85
N LEU A 96 -42.67 7.54 -8.84
CA LEU A 96 -42.65 8.76 -8.03
C LEU A 96 -42.35 10.01 -8.86
N LEU A 97 -41.36 9.94 -9.75
CA LEU A 97 -41.01 11.06 -10.64
C LEU A 97 -42.17 11.42 -11.58
N ILE A 98 -42.90 10.43 -12.11
CA ILE A 98 -44.09 10.68 -12.94
C ILE A 98 -45.19 11.35 -12.11
N LEU A 99 -45.46 10.86 -10.90
CA LEU A 99 -46.45 11.48 -10.01
C LEU A 99 -46.09 12.92 -9.64
N ILE A 100 -44.82 13.19 -9.32
CA ILE A 100 -44.30 14.53 -9.04
C ILE A 100 -44.42 15.42 -10.28
N ALA A 101 -44.06 14.91 -11.47
CA ALA A 101 -44.16 15.67 -12.70
C ALA A 101 -45.62 16.04 -13.04
N VAL A 102 -46.55 15.11 -12.86
CA VAL A 102 -48.00 15.36 -13.05
C VAL A 102 -48.52 16.35 -12.00
N TYR A 103 -48.15 16.19 -10.73
CA TYR A 103 -48.52 17.10 -9.65
C TYR A 103 -48.02 18.54 -9.89
N LEU A 104 -46.74 18.69 -10.28
CA LEU A 104 -46.17 19.99 -10.63
C LEU A 104 -46.81 20.57 -11.91
N PHE A 105 -47.23 19.73 -12.86
CA PHE A 105 -47.94 20.20 -14.06
C PHE A 105 -49.32 20.77 -13.72
N PHE A 106 -50.06 20.15 -12.80
CA PHE A 106 -51.34 20.67 -12.33
C PHE A 106 -51.18 21.99 -11.55
N ILE A 107 -50.16 22.12 -10.69
CA ILE A 107 -49.89 23.37 -9.96
C ILE A 107 -49.46 24.51 -10.90
N ARG A 108 -48.77 24.20 -12.01
CA ARG A 108 -48.40 25.19 -13.03
C ARG A 108 -49.58 25.79 -13.79
N GLN A 109 -50.77 25.20 -13.70
CA GLN A 109 -51.92 25.67 -14.47
C GLN A 109 -52.61 26.88 -13.80
N ASP A 110 -52.41 27.09 -12.49
CA ASP A 110 -53.00 28.20 -11.73
C ASP A 110 -52.05 29.38 -11.51
N ASP A 111 -50.72 29.19 -11.50
CA ASP A 111 -49.77 30.29 -11.23
C ASP A 111 -48.64 30.37 -12.28
N SER A 112 -48.60 31.49 -12.99
CA SER A 112 -47.62 31.85 -14.02
C SER A 112 -46.21 32.19 -13.49
N HIS A 113 -45.71 31.48 -12.47
CA HIS A 113 -44.32 31.58 -12.03
C HIS A 113 -43.61 30.22 -12.07
N SER A 114 -42.79 30.05 -13.10
CA SER A 114 -41.97 28.86 -13.31
C SER A 114 -40.92 28.69 -12.21
N PHE A 115 -41.12 27.73 -11.31
CA PHE A 115 -40.11 27.26 -10.34
C PHE A 115 -38.81 26.73 -10.98
N LEU A 116 -38.78 26.52 -12.31
CA LEU A 116 -37.57 26.06 -13.03
C LEU A 116 -36.73 27.20 -13.60
N ALA A 117 -37.23 28.44 -13.57
CA ALA A 117 -36.49 29.63 -13.97
C ALA A 117 -35.78 30.33 -12.79
N ALA A 118 -35.96 29.83 -11.55
CA ALA A 118 -35.37 30.40 -10.33
C ALA A 118 -33.88 30.07 -10.13
N ASN A 119 -33.16 29.73 -11.20
CA ASN A 119 -31.70 29.64 -11.21
C ASN A 119 -31.10 30.85 -11.94
N GLU A 120 -31.61 32.05 -11.70
CA GLU A 120 -30.71 33.20 -11.72
C GLU A 120 -29.72 32.95 -10.56
N TRP A 121 -28.47 32.62 -10.90
CA TRP A 121 -27.41 32.62 -9.90
C TRP A 121 -27.35 34.03 -9.31
N SER A 122 -27.93 34.19 -8.13
CA SER A 122 -27.74 35.40 -7.34
C SER A 122 -26.24 35.52 -7.13
N ASP A 123 -25.64 36.58 -7.66
CA ASP A 123 -24.23 36.86 -7.44
C ASP A 123 -23.99 36.98 -5.92
N THR A 124 -22.81 36.57 -5.47
CA THR A 124 -22.46 36.59 -4.04
C THR A 124 -22.30 38.02 -3.53
N TYR A 125 -21.99 38.96 -4.44
CA TYR A 125 -21.88 40.38 -4.18
C TYR A 125 -22.73 41.16 -5.17
N GLU A 126 -23.40 42.21 -4.71
CA GLU A 126 -24.17 43.11 -5.57
C GLU A 126 -23.27 44.14 -6.28
N ASP A 127 -22.11 44.46 -5.69
CA ASP A 127 -21.11 45.37 -6.24
C ASP A 127 -19.86 44.61 -6.74
N PRO A 128 -19.53 44.69 -8.04
CA PRO A 128 -18.32 44.10 -8.60
C PRO A 128 -17.02 44.56 -7.94
N VAL A 129 -16.98 45.78 -7.37
CA VAL A 129 -15.79 46.32 -6.70
C VAL A 129 -15.54 45.59 -5.39
N GLU A 130 -16.58 45.34 -4.60
CA GLU A 130 -16.48 44.62 -3.32
C GLU A 130 -16.04 43.17 -3.53
N ALA A 131 -16.60 42.50 -4.54
CA ALA A 131 -16.18 41.14 -4.91
C ALA A 131 -14.68 41.06 -5.26
N TYR A 132 -14.18 42.07 -5.98
CA TYR A 132 -12.77 42.14 -6.37
C TYR A 132 -11.86 42.38 -5.17
N GLU A 133 -12.26 43.27 -4.25
CA GLU A 133 -11.51 43.53 -3.02
C GLU A 133 -11.40 42.28 -2.15
N GLU A 134 -12.51 41.55 -1.96
CA GLU A 134 -12.51 40.34 -1.15
C GLU A 134 -11.71 39.21 -1.81
N ALA A 135 -11.83 39.04 -3.14
CA ALA A 135 -11.00 38.10 -3.88
C ALA A 135 -9.50 38.43 -3.75
N ARG A 136 -9.14 39.72 -3.78
CA ARG A 136 -7.76 40.18 -3.58
C ARG A 136 -7.28 39.88 -2.15
N ASN A 137 -8.12 40.10 -1.15
CA ASN A 137 -7.80 39.80 0.25
C ASN A 137 -7.58 38.29 0.46
N ALA A 138 -8.45 37.46 -0.10
CA ALA A 138 -8.32 36.01 -0.04
C ALA A 138 -7.02 35.52 -0.72
N MET A 139 -6.70 36.05 -1.91
CA MET A 139 -5.44 35.73 -2.61
C MET A 139 -4.21 36.18 -1.83
N MET A 140 -4.27 37.35 -1.17
CA MET A 140 -3.18 37.84 -0.32
C MET A 140 -2.95 36.89 0.86
N TYR A 141 -4.01 36.48 1.54
CA TYR A 141 -3.94 35.53 2.65
C TYR A 141 -3.33 34.19 2.23
N VAL A 142 -3.77 33.64 1.08
CA VAL A 142 -3.20 32.40 0.53
C VAL A 142 -1.72 32.59 0.20
N SER A 143 -1.33 33.71 -0.40
CA SER A 143 0.08 34.00 -0.70
C SER A 143 0.93 34.09 0.55
N GLU A 144 0.43 34.71 1.62
CA GLU A 144 1.12 34.79 2.90
C GLU A 144 1.33 33.39 3.48
N LYS A 145 0.29 32.55 3.52
CA LYS A 145 0.40 31.17 4.02
C LYS A 145 1.31 30.28 3.19
N LEU A 146 1.33 30.45 1.87
CA LEU A 146 2.28 29.75 1.01
C LEU A 146 3.72 30.20 1.28
N ASN A 147 3.95 31.51 1.41
CA ASN A 147 5.28 32.03 1.73
C ASN A 147 5.76 31.52 3.09
N ASP A 148 4.92 31.61 4.13
CA ASP A 148 5.21 31.07 5.47
C ASP A 148 5.55 29.57 5.42
N GLY A 149 4.72 28.77 4.72
CA GLY A 149 4.93 27.33 4.60
C GLY A 149 6.19 26.97 3.80
N THR A 150 6.58 27.80 2.84
CA THR A 150 7.81 27.59 2.07
C THR A 150 9.08 28.08 2.78
N GLU A 151 8.97 29.01 3.75
CA GLU A 151 10.09 29.44 4.59
C GLU A 151 10.62 28.30 5.47
N GLU A 152 9.76 27.42 5.98
CA GLU A 152 10.20 26.23 6.73
C GLU A 152 11.10 25.31 5.88
N LEU A 153 10.87 25.24 4.57
CA LEU A 153 11.69 24.47 3.63
C LEU A 153 13.10 25.09 3.43
N ARG A 154 13.34 26.33 3.85
CA ARG A 154 14.66 26.97 3.83
C ARG A 154 15.64 26.23 4.73
N HIS A 155 15.19 25.74 5.88
CA HIS A 155 16.02 24.94 6.79
C HIS A 155 16.41 23.59 6.16
N ILE A 156 15.50 22.94 5.45
CA ILE A 156 15.77 21.70 4.72
C ILE A 156 16.80 21.94 3.60
N ARG A 157 16.69 23.06 2.87
CA ARG A 157 17.67 23.46 1.86
C ARG A 157 19.06 23.76 2.47
N GLN A 158 19.10 24.32 3.68
CA GLN A 158 20.35 24.55 4.41
C GLN A 158 20.98 23.23 4.89
N VAL A 159 20.17 22.28 5.38
CA VAL A 159 20.64 20.93 5.72
C VAL A 159 21.19 20.20 4.49
N GLN A 160 20.52 20.32 3.34
CA GLN A 160 20.99 19.75 2.08
C GLN A 160 22.34 20.36 1.64
N LYS A 161 22.50 21.69 1.72
CA LYS A 161 23.78 22.36 1.45
C LYS A 161 24.89 21.92 2.43
N SER A 162 24.59 21.82 3.72
CA SER A 162 25.55 21.36 4.73
C SER A 162 25.93 19.89 4.57
N ALA A 163 25.10 19.08 3.90
CA ALA A 163 25.37 17.68 3.59
C ALA A 163 26.20 17.47 2.30
N GLU A 164 26.38 18.48 1.44
CA GLU A 164 27.18 18.36 0.20
C GLU A 164 28.63 17.93 0.45
N PRO A 165 29.38 18.49 1.41
CA PRO A 165 30.74 18.04 1.70
C PRO A 165 30.80 16.58 2.17
N LEU A 166 29.78 16.11 2.90
CA LEU A 166 29.68 14.73 3.37
C LEU A 166 29.46 13.74 2.21
N GLN A 167 28.77 14.16 1.15
CA GLN A 167 28.64 13.34 -0.06
C GLN A 167 29.98 13.17 -0.79
N GLN A 168 30.85 14.17 -0.77
CA GLN A 168 32.20 14.07 -1.35
C GLN A 168 33.09 13.12 -0.53
N LEU A 169 32.96 13.14 0.80
CA LEU A 169 33.64 12.18 1.68
C LEU A 169 33.21 10.72 1.42
N SER A 170 31.95 10.50 1.06
CA SER A 170 31.47 9.16 0.67
C SER A 170 32.17 8.63 -0.60
N LYS A 171 32.49 9.51 -1.56
CA LYS A 171 33.26 9.15 -2.77
C LYS A 171 34.71 8.80 -2.44
N ILE A 172 35.32 9.52 -1.51
CA ILE A 172 36.68 9.23 -1.02
C ILE A 172 36.73 7.84 -0.38
N ASN A 173 35.76 7.49 0.46
CA ASN A 173 35.69 6.17 1.09
C ASN A 173 35.52 5.00 0.09
N LYS A 174 34.88 5.25 -1.06
CA LYS A 174 34.82 4.25 -2.15
C LYS A 174 36.18 4.08 -2.84
N GLY A 175 36.86 5.19 -3.15
CA GLY A 175 38.19 5.14 -3.77
C GLY A 175 39.24 4.46 -2.89
N THR A 176 39.21 4.66 -1.58
CA THR A 176 40.12 3.97 -0.64
C THR A 176 39.84 2.46 -0.56
N LYS A 177 38.58 2.05 -0.68
CA LYS A 177 38.19 0.63 -0.73
C LYS A 177 38.70 -0.06 -2.01
N GLU A 178 38.60 0.61 -3.16
CA GLU A 178 39.14 0.10 -4.43
C GLU A 178 40.67 0.00 -4.40
N LEU A 179 41.35 0.99 -3.83
CA LEU A 179 42.81 0.96 -3.63
C LEU A 179 43.25 -0.17 -2.69
N SER A 180 42.48 -0.42 -1.61
CA SER A 180 42.73 -1.54 -0.69
C SER A 180 42.63 -2.90 -1.39
N LEU A 181 41.59 -3.08 -2.22
CA LEU A 181 41.40 -4.28 -3.04
C LEU A 181 42.54 -4.47 -4.05
N LEU A 182 42.99 -3.39 -4.70
CA LEU A 182 44.16 -3.43 -5.60
C LEU A 182 45.44 -3.85 -4.87
N GLY A 183 45.68 -3.32 -3.68
CA GLY A 183 46.84 -3.70 -2.86
C GLY A 183 46.77 -5.14 -2.34
N GLN A 184 45.58 -5.70 -2.14
CA GLN A 184 45.40 -7.13 -1.84
C GLN A 184 45.70 -8.00 -3.06
N LEU A 185 45.24 -7.60 -4.25
CA LEU A 185 45.51 -8.33 -5.50
C LEU A 185 47.00 -8.33 -5.88
N GLN A 186 47.72 -7.23 -5.64
CA GLN A 186 49.17 -7.18 -5.87
C GLN A 186 49.92 -8.14 -4.94
N ARG A 187 49.57 -8.17 -3.66
CA ARG A 187 50.18 -9.12 -2.70
C ARG A 187 49.93 -10.58 -3.07
N VAL A 188 48.72 -10.92 -3.53
CA VAL A 188 48.40 -12.28 -3.99
C VAL A 188 49.23 -12.65 -5.23
N ARG A 189 49.46 -11.70 -6.14
CA ARG A 189 50.23 -11.94 -7.38
C ARG A 189 51.75 -12.07 -7.16
N GLU A 190 52.28 -11.51 -6.08
CA GLU A 190 53.68 -11.71 -5.67
C GLU A 190 53.91 -13.09 -5.02
N ILE A 191 52.89 -13.66 -4.38
CA ILE A 191 52.97 -15.00 -3.75
C ILE A 191 52.98 -16.12 -4.80
N ASP A 192 52.29 -15.94 -5.94
CA ASP A 192 52.27 -16.93 -7.06
C ASP A 192 53.54 -16.93 -7.93
N ARG A 193 54.51 -16.04 -7.67
CA ARG A 193 55.76 -15.91 -8.46
C ARG A 193 57.02 -16.44 -7.75
N GLN A 194 56.88 -17.06 -6.58
CA GLN A 194 57.94 -17.82 -5.89
C GLN A 194 57.67 -19.31 -6.00
#